data_AF-A0A109JF58-F1
#
_entry.id   AF-A0A109JF58-F1
#
_cell.length_a   1.000
_cell.length_b   1.000
_cell.length_c   1.000
_cell.angle_alpha   90.00
_cell.angle_beta   90.00
_cell.angle_gamma   90.00
#
_symmetry.space_group_name_H-M   'P 1'
#
loop_
_entity.id
_entity.type
_entity.pdbx_description
1 polymer ?
#
loop_
_entity_poly.entity_id
_entity_poly.type
_entity_poly.pdbx_seq_one_letter_code
_entity_poly.pdbx_strand_id
1 'polypeptide(L)'
;MAEVHPLLMAIIIMMPNHQGWGLYSADVYDMASGGPLGYFDIAFDPPTHRACGYYSAVGSSIVMRSPRWFQCAGDINDAMRTFHALLREAGHVH
;
A
#
# COMPACT_ATOMS: atom_id res chain seq x y z
N MET A 1 -12.50 10.94 2.93
CA MET A 1 -11.93 9.66 3.38
C MET A 1 -11.84 8.79 2.16
N ALA A 2 -10.65 8.54 1.62
CA ALA A 2 -10.50 7.52 0.58
C ALA A 2 -10.81 6.16 1.20
N GLU A 3 -11.63 5.35 0.55
CA GLU A 3 -11.93 4.00 1.01
C GLU A 3 -10.71 3.11 0.74
N VAL A 4 -10.08 2.61 1.81
CA VAL A 4 -8.99 1.63 1.73
C VAL A 4 -9.48 0.38 1.00
N HIS A 5 -8.65 -0.19 0.13
CA HIS A 5 -9.05 -1.31 -0.69
C HIS A 5 -9.58 -2.51 0.15
N PRO A 6 -10.74 -3.10 -0.21
CA PRO A 6 -11.39 -4.14 0.60
C PRO A 6 -10.52 -5.38 0.87
N LEU A 7 -9.65 -5.76 -0.07
CA LEU A 7 -8.74 -6.89 0.14
C LEU A 7 -7.71 -6.63 1.24
N LEU A 8 -7.18 -5.40 1.33
CA LEU A 8 -6.30 -5.05 2.42
C LEU A 8 -7.09 -5.05 3.73
N MET A 9 -8.25 -4.40 3.74
CA MET A 9 -9.11 -4.36 4.93
C MET A 9 -9.43 -5.76 5.45
N ALA A 10 -9.82 -6.69 4.58
CA ALA A 10 -10.15 -8.06 4.94
C ALA A 10 -8.98 -8.80 5.59
N ILE A 11 -7.75 -8.57 5.15
CA ILE A 11 -6.56 -9.16 5.77
C ILE A 11 -6.31 -8.56 7.15
N ILE A 12 -6.47 -7.24 7.29
CA ILE A 12 -6.15 -6.54 8.54
C ILE A 12 -7.16 -6.86 9.64
N ILE A 13 -8.47 -6.80 9.38
CA ILE A 13 -9.50 -7.05 10.41
C ILE A 13 -9.46 -8.46 10.98
N MET A 14 -8.88 -9.42 10.24
CA MET A 14 -8.73 -10.81 10.70
C MET A 14 -7.55 -10.99 11.67
N MET A 15 -6.71 -9.96 11.88
CA MET A 15 -5.60 -10.03 12.82
C MET A 15 -6.04 -9.76 14.28
N PRO A 16 -5.49 -10.51 15.26
CA PRO A 16 -5.87 -10.40 16.67
C PRO A 16 -5.52 -9.04 17.29
N ASN A 17 -4.62 -8.26 16.70
CA ASN A 17 -4.18 -6.95 17.16
C ASN A 17 -4.48 -5.82 16.16
N HIS A 18 -5.44 -5.99 15.26
CA HIS A 18 -5.70 -5.05 14.16
C HIS A 18 -5.99 -3.61 14.60
N GLN A 19 -6.50 -3.40 15.81
CA GLN A 19 -6.74 -2.07 16.39
C GLN A 19 -5.45 -1.25 16.59
N GLY A 20 -4.29 -1.90 16.68
CA GLY A 20 -2.99 -1.24 16.77
C GLY A 20 -2.39 -0.84 15.40
N TRP A 21 -3.02 -1.24 14.30
CA TRP A 21 -2.53 -0.97 12.95
C TRP A 21 -3.08 0.35 12.43
N GLY A 22 -2.21 1.21 11.93
CA GLY A 22 -2.59 2.40 11.17
C GLY A 22 -2.89 2.04 9.73
N LEU A 23 -3.96 2.60 9.16
CA LEU A 23 -4.30 2.50 7.74
C LEU A 23 -4.03 3.83 7.05
N TYR A 24 -3.31 3.76 5.94
CA TYR A 24 -2.87 4.92 5.17
C TYR A 24 -3.17 4.70 3.70
N SER A 25 -3.72 5.72 3.05
CA SER A 25 -4.00 5.74 1.61
C SER A 25 -3.24 6.92 1.01
N ALA A 26 -2.63 6.70 -0.16
CA ALA A 26 -1.96 7.73 -0.92
C ALA A 26 -2.30 7.60 -2.41
N ASP A 27 -2.75 8.70 -3.01
CA ASP A 27 -2.97 8.78 -4.45
C ASP A 27 -1.63 8.95 -5.18
N VAL A 28 -1.48 8.24 -6.30
CA VAL A 28 -0.30 8.27 -7.14
C VAL A 28 -0.65 8.99 -8.43
N TYR A 29 0.11 10.04 -8.75
CA TYR A 29 -0.06 10.83 -9.95
C TYR A 29 1.19 10.79 -10.81
N ASP A 30 1.00 10.84 -12.12
CA ASP A 30 2.07 11.10 -13.07
C ASP A 30 2.44 12.59 -12.99
N MET A 31 3.69 12.87 -12.65
CA MET A 31 4.14 14.26 -12.46
C MET A 31 4.19 15.06 -13.77
N ALA A 32 4.31 14.40 -14.92
CA ALA A 32 4.37 15.09 -16.21
C ALA A 32 2.98 15.54 -16.69
N SER A 33 1.98 14.67 -16.61
CA SER A 33 0.61 14.95 -17.06
C SER A 33 -0.32 15.45 -15.96
N GLY A 34 0.02 15.24 -14.69
CA GLY A 34 -0.88 15.42 -13.54
C GLY A 34 -1.99 14.36 -13.48
N GLY A 35 -1.96 13.35 -14.35
CA GLY A 35 -2.97 12.31 -14.43
C GLY A 35 -2.86 11.30 -13.28
N PRO A 36 -3.98 10.73 -12.80
CA PRO A 36 -3.95 9.70 -11.78
C PRO A 36 -3.38 8.40 -12.36
N LEU A 37 -2.38 7.82 -11.70
CA LEU A 37 -1.80 6.52 -12.01
C LEU A 37 -2.39 5.40 -11.15
N GLY A 38 -2.87 5.71 -9.96
CA GLY A 38 -3.34 4.71 -9.02
C GLY A 38 -3.39 5.21 -7.58
N TYR A 39 -3.48 4.27 -6.65
CA TYR A 39 -3.39 4.54 -5.22
C TYR A 39 -2.66 3.40 -4.50
N PHE A 40 -1.92 3.77 -3.45
CA PHE A 40 -1.32 2.86 -2.50
C PHE A 40 -2.14 2.86 -1.21
N ASP A 41 -2.52 1.68 -0.76
CA ASP A 41 -3.03 1.46 0.58
C ASP A 41 -2.01 0.69 1.40
N ILE A 42 -1.71 1.15 2.60
CA ILE A 42 -0.77 0.51 3.52
C ILE A 42 -1.38 0.41 4.91
N ALA A 43 -1.35 -0.81 5.44
CA ALA A 43 -1.53 -1.06 6.85
C ALA A 43 -0.16 -1.19 7.52
N PHE A 44 0.06 -0.48 8.62
CA PHE A 44 1.34 -0.42 9.31
C PHE A 44 1.18 -0.63 10.82
N ASP A 45 2.04 -1.48 11.38
CA ASP A 45 2.15 -1.77 12.81
C ASP A 45 3.46 -1.17 13.36
N PRO A 46 3.43 0.05 13.92
CA PRO A 46 4.65 0.73 14.38
C PRO A 46 5.46 -0.08 15.41
N PRO A 47 4.86 -0.76 16.40
CA PRO A 47 5.61 -1.60 17.34
C PRO A 47 6.47 -2.69 16.72
N THR A 48 6.00 -3.33 15.65
CA THR A 48 6.70 -4.48 15.03
C THR A 48 7.35 -4.15 13.71
N HIS A 49 7.19 -2.93 13.21
CA HIS A 49 7.74 -2.47 11.94
C HIS A 49 7.23 -3.29 10.73
N ARG A 50 6.10 -3.97 10.92
CA ARG A 50 5.43 -4.77 9.89
C ARG A 50 4.45 -3.92 9.11
N ALA A 51 4.39 -4.16 7.82
CA ALA A 51 3.44 -3.50 6.94
C ALA A 51 2.82 -4.48 5.94
N CYS A 52 1.60 -4.16 5.50
CA CYS A 52 0.91 -4.82 4.41
C CYS A 52 0.44 -3.78 3.41
N GLY A 53 0.86 -3.89 2.16
CA GLY A 53 0.55 -2.91 1.12
C GLY A 53 -0.30 -3.49 0.00
N TYR A 54 -1.17 -2.66 -0.57
CA TYR A 54 -1.93 -2.94 -1.77
C TYR A 54 -1.79 -1.79 -2.77
N TYR A 55 -1.68 -2.12 -4.05
CA TYR A 55 -1.63 -1.15 -5.13
C TYR A 55 -2.75 -1.42 -6.13
N SER A 56 -3.46 -0.35 -6.48
CA SER A 56 -4.45 -0.34 -7.53
C SER A 56 -4.06 0.69 -8.58
N ALA A 57 -3.88 0.22 -9.81
CA ALA A 57 -3.54 1.08 -10.94
C ALA A 57 -4.82 1.56 -11.64
N VAL A 58 -4.89 2.86 -11.94
CA VAL A 58 -5.95 3.41 -12.78
C VAL A 58 -5.65 3.07 -14.25
N GLY A 59 -6.62 2.46 -14.93
CA GLY A 59 -6.51 2.14 -16.37
C GLY A 59 -5.57 0.99 -16.74
N SER A 60 -4.99 0.29 -15.75
CA SER A 60 -4.17 -0.90 -16.00
C SER A 60 -4.98 -2.19 -15.91
N SER A 61 -4.67 -3.14 -16.79
CA SER A 61 -5.16 -4.53 -16.69
C SER A 61 -4.37 -5.37 -15.69
N ILE A 62 -3.21 -4.88 -15.22
CA ILE A 62 -2.36 -5.54 -14.24
C ILE A 62 -2.87 -5.18 -12.85
N VAL A 63 -3.71 -6.06 -12.30
CA VAL A 63 -4.24 -5.95 -10.95
C VAL A 63 -3.36 -6.74 -9.98
N MET A 64 -2.97 -6.10 -8.89
CA MET A 64 -2.32 -6.79 -7.77
C MET A 64 -3.31 -7.78 -7.17
N ARG A 65 -3.02 -9.08 -7.26
CA ARG A 65 -3.98 -10.14 -6.85
C ARG A 65 -4.19 -10.25 -5.34
N SER A 66 -3.21 -9.82 -4.56
CA SER A 66 -3.24 -9.90 -3.10
C SER A 66 -2.35 -8.84 -2.50
N PRO A 67 -2.72 -8.26 -1.34
CA PRO A 67 -1.83 -7.43 -0.54
C PRO A 67 -0.49 -8.14 -0.26
N ARG A 68 0.60 -7.37 -0.17
CA ARG A 68 1.95 -7.88 0.09
C ARG A 68 2.43 -7.47 1.46
N TRP A 69 2.92 -8.43 2.21
CA TRP A 69 3.58 -8.23 3.49
C TRP A 69 5.04 -7.83 3.30
N PHE A 70 5.52 -6.89 4.11
CA PHE A 70 6.91 -6.47 4.13
C PHE A 70 7.30 -5.91 5.51
N GLN A 71 8.60 -5.72 5.70
CA GLN A 71 9.21 -5.06 6.86
C GLN A 71 9.70 -3.69 6.43
N CYS A 72 9.64 -2.70 7.32
CA CYS A 72 10.23 -1.37 7.09
C CYS A 72 11.07 -0.91 8.28
N ALA A 73 12.16 -0.20 8.04
CA ALA A 73 13.09 0.16 9.11
C ALA A 73 12.60 1.33 10.00
N GLY A 74 11.66 2.14 9.51
CA GLY A 74 11.24 3.37 10.17
C GLY A 74 9.73 3.57 10.15
N ASP A 75 9.31 4.79 9.85
CA ASP A 75 7.93 5.23 9.98
C ASP A 75 7.07 4.89 8.73
N ILE A 76 5.86 5.43 8.69
CA ILE A 76 4.96 5.26 7.54
C ILE A 76 5.53 5.78 6.22
N ASN A 77 6.34 6.84 6.23
CA ASN A 77 6.97 7.33 5.00
C ASN A 77 8.00 6.32 4.49
N ASP A 78 8.74 5.68 5.39
CA ASP A 78 9.65 4.58 5.04
C ASP A 78 8.89 3.35 4.56
N ALA A 79 7.75 3.04 5.16
CA ALA A 79 6.88 1.97 4.68
C ALA A 79 6.36 2.26 3.25
N MET A 80 5.92 3.48 2.98
CA MET A 80 5.49 3.93 1.65
C MET A 80 6.62 3.82 0.62
N ARG A 81 7.83 4.30 0.94
CA ARG A 81 9.01 4.18 0.06
C ARG A 81 9.40 2.72 -0.19
N THR A 82 9.38 1.90 0.85
CA THR A 82 9.70 0.47 0.75
C THR A 82 8.68 -0.24 -0.15
N PHE A 83 7.39 0.04 0.03
CA PHE A 83 6.35 -0.55 -0.79
C PHE A 83 6.44 -0.11 -2.25
N HIS A 84 6.68 1.17 -2.51
CA HIS A 84 6.93 1.69 -3.85
C HIS A 84 8.10 0.98 -4.54
N ALA A 85 9.22 0.76 -3.82
CA ALA A 85 10.36 0.01 -4.36
C ALA A 85 9.99 -1.43 -4.75
N LEU A 86 9.24 -2.14 -3.90
CA LEU A 86 8.76 -3.50 -4.17
C LEU A 86 7.85 -3.57 -5.41
N LEU A 87 7.01 -2.55 -5.61
CA LEU A 87 6.14 -2.47 -6.78
C LEU A 87 6.92 -2.17 -8.05
N ARG A 88 7.94 -1.31 -7.97
CA ARG A 88 8.82 -1.02 -9.10
C ARG A 88 9.59 -2.25 -9.54
N GLU A 89 10.14 -3.01 -8.59
CA GLU A 89 10.82 -4.29 -8.86
C GLU A 89 9.86 -5.33 -9.47
N ALA A 90 8.59 -5.32 -9.08
CA ALA A 90 7.57 -6.19 -9.64
C ALA A 90 6.99 -5.70 -10.99
N GLY A 91 7.43 -4.54 -11.50
CA GLY A 91 6.95 -3.95 -12.75
C GLY A 91 5.53 -3.37 -12.67
N HIS A 92 5.04 -3.06 -11.47
CA HIS A 92 3.72 -2.44 -11.28
C HIS A 92 3.75 -0.93 -11.47
N VAL A 93 4.90 -0.30 -11.22
CA VAL A 93 5.13 1.15 -11.37
C VAL A 93 6.51 1.37 -12.01
N HIS A 94 6.71 2.49 -12.71
CA HIS A 94 7.93 2.83 -13.44
C HIS A 94 8.68 3.99 -12.80
#